data_AF-A0A5B8NSU6-F1
#
_entry.id   AF-A0A5B8NSU6-F1
#
_cell.length_a   1.000
_cell.length_b   1.000
_cell.length_c   1.000
_cell.angle_alpha   90.00
_cell.angle_beta   90.00
_cell.angle_gamma   90.00
#
_symmetry.space_group_name_H-M   'P 1'
#
loop_
_entity.id
_entity.type
_entity.pdbx_description
1 polymer ?
#
loop_
_entity_poly.entity_id
_entity_poly.type
_entity_poly.pdbx_seq_one_letter_code
_entity_poly.pdbx_strand_id
1 'polypeptide(L)'
;MNALAPTTPPSVRLSTSVLFGLGVASLTTALPRGIQVAIMLASIGIGILLIFSHPYRAHIRAFLEQRNLYYRPKFSQIVPLFLVWLMLMLAPLLAPAPWWATLGSGLIVFGWMWLIFPHVDGTRALAYLD
;
A
#
# COMPACT_ATOMS: atom_id res chain seq x y z
N MET A 1 25.43 9.42 -18.41
CA MET A 1 24.06 9.93 -18.55
C MET A 1 23.45 9.92 -17.16
N ASN A 2 23.07 11.07 -16.60
CA ASN A 2 22.43 11.11 -15.28
C ASN A 2 21.05 10.45 -15.39
N ALA A 3 20.88 9.27 -14.82
CA ALA A 3 19.58 8.61 -14.76
C ALA A 3 18.66 9.40 -13.81
N LEU A 4 17.44 9.69 -14.27
CA LEU A 4 16.37 10.30 -13.46
C LEU A 4 15.90 9.33 -12.36
N ALA A 5 15.41 9.85 -11.23
CA ALA A 5 14.91 9.03 -10.14
C ALA A 5 13.74 8.15 -10.60
N PRO A 6 13.77 6.85 -10.27
CA PRO A 6 12.63 5.98 -10.46
C PRO A 6 11.42 6.47 -9.66
N THR A 7 10.27 6.61 -10.32
CA THR A 7 8.99 6.94 -9.67
C THR A 7 8.14 5.68 -9.50
N THR A 8 7.18 5.72 -8.55
CA THR A 8 6.23 4.62 -8.39
C THR A 8 5.43 4.44 -9.69
N PRO A 9 5.43 3.25 -10.31
CA PRO A 9 4.57 2.97 -11.45
C PRO A 9 3.09 3.19 -11.10
N PRO A 10 2.31 3.95 -11.90
CA PRO A 10 0.90 4.21 -11.61
C PRO A 10 0.07 2.94 -11.46
N SER A 11 0.37 1.89 -12.21
CA SER A 11 -0.29 0.58 -12.13
C SER A 11 -0.09 -0.07 -10.76
N VAL A 12 1.16 -0.18 -10.29
CA VAL A 12 1.48 -0.75 -8.96
C VAL A 12 0.82 0.05 -7.85
N ARG A 13 0.88 1.38 -7.93
CA ARG A 13 0.24 2.28 -6.98
C ARG A 13 -1.27 2.06 -6.93
N LEU A 14 -1.92 2.04 -8.10
CA LEU A 14 -3.37 1.88 -8.21
C LEU A 14 -3.81 0.50 -7.69
N SER A 15 -3.22 -0.57 -8.22
CA SER A 15 -3.58 -1.95 -7.87
C SER A 15 -3.39 -2.20 -6.39
N THR A 16 -2.29 -1.74 -5.80
CA THR A 16 -2.05 -1.97 -4.37
C THR A 16 -3.00 -1.15 -3.50
N SER A 17 -3.28 0.11 -3.85
CA SER A 17 -4.28 0.91 -3.13
C SER A 17 -5.67 0.28 -3.19
N VAL A 18 -6.07 -0.25 -4.34
CA VAL A 18 -7.35 -0.96 -4.50
C VAL A 18 -7.38 -2.20 -3.61
N LEU A 19 -6.34 -3.02 -3.64
CA LEU A 19 -6.28 -4.26 -2.86
C LEU A 19 -6.32 -4.00 -1.35
N PHE A 20 -5.62 -2.98 -0.86
CA PHE A 20 -5.68 -2.60 0.55
C PHE A 20 -7.06 -2.07 0.93
N GLY A 21 -7.68 -1.24 0.08
CA GLY A 21 -9.06 -0.78 0.27
C GLY A 21 -10.06 -1.93 0.34
N LEU A 22 -9.98 -2.88 -0.60
CA LEU A 22 -10.81 -4.09 -0.63
C LEU A 22 -10.58 -4.96 0.61
N GLY A 23 -9.33 -5.13 1.02
CA GLY A 23 -8.98 -5.92 2.20
C GLY A 23 -9.63 -5.37 3.46
N VAL A 24 -9.57 -4.05 3.68
CA VAL A 24 -10.23 -3.41 4.83
C VAL A 24 -11.75 -3.45 4.71
N ALA A 25 -12.31 -3.08 3.56
CA ALA A 25 -13.76 -3.07 3.35
C ALA A 25 -14.39 -4.46 3.54
N SER A 26 -13.67 -5.53 3.19
CA SER A 26 -14.17 -6.91 3.39
C SER A 26 -14.53 -7.20 4.86
N LEU A 27 -13.79 -6.60 5.81
CA LEU A 27 -13.98 -6.80 7.25
C LEU A 27 -15.23 -6.11 7.80
N THR A 28 -15.85 -5.18 7.05
CA THR A 28 -17.08 -4.49 7.46
C THR A 28 -18.34 -5.15 6.90
N THR A 29 -18.20 -6.15 6.03
CA THR A 29 -19.32 -6.81 5.34
C THR A 29 -20.13 -7.72 6.27
N ALA A 30 -21.28 -8.19 5.78
CA ALA A 30 -22.08 -9.23 6.43
C ALA A 30 -21.59 -10.66 6.16
N LEU A 31 -20.42 -10.84 5.53
CA LEU A 31 -19.86 -12.17 5.25
C LEU A 31 -19.49 -12.90 6.55
N PRO A 32 -19.47 -14.25 6.57
CA PRO A 32 -18.89 -15.02 7.67
C PRO A 32 -17.46 -14.58 7.99
N ARG A 33 -17.10 -14.52 9.28
CA ARG A 33 -15.80 -13.99 9.73
C ARG A 33 -14.60 -14.66 9.03
N GLY A 34 -14.65 -15.97 8.83
CA GLY A 34 -13.59 -16.70 8.12
C GLY A 34 -13.39 -16.22 6.68
N ILE A 35 -14.47 -15.90 5.97
CA ILE A 35 -14.42 -15.38 4.59
C ILE A 35 -13.89 -13.94 4.58
N GLN A 36 -14.33 -13.10 5.51
CA GLN A 36 -13.80 -11.73 5.63
C GLN A 36 -12.28 -11.73 5.79
N VAL A 37 -11.77 -12.52 6.74
CA VAL A 37 -10.33 -12.61 7.01
C VAL A 37 -9.59 -13.19 5.80
N ALA A 38 -10.14 -14.20 5.13
CA ALA A 38 -9.52 -14.77 3.92
C ALA A 38 -9.40 -13.73 2.79
N ILE A 39 -10.45 -12.95 2.51
CA ILE A 39 -10.42 -11.88 1.51
C ILE A 39 -9.40 -10.81 1.90
N MET A 40 -9.38 -10.40 3.17
CA MET A 40 -8.43 -9.42 3.68
C MET A 40 -6.98 -9.89 3.49
N LEU A 41 -6.67 -11.12 3.92
CA LEU A 41 -5.32 -11.69 3.79
C LEU A 41 -4.91 -11.84 2.33
N ALA A 42 -5.80 -12.36 1.48
CA ALA A 42 -5.52 -12.51 0.05
C ALA A 42 -5.26 -11.16 -0.62
N SER A 43 -6.10 -10.15 -0.35
CA SER A 43 -5.96 -8.84 -0.96
C SER A 43 -4.66 -8.15 -0.55
N ILE A 44 -4.37 -8.09 0.76
CA ILE A 44 -3.13 -7.49 1.27
C ILE A 44 -1.91 -8.28 0.79
N GLY A 45 -1.97 -9.61 0.85
CA GLY A 45 -0.89 -10.50 0.39
C GLY A 45 -0.57 -10.29 -1.09
N ILE A 46 -1.58 -10.26 -1.96
CA ILE A 46 -1.39 -9.96 -3.38
C ILE A 46 -0.82 -8.55 -3.57
N GLY A 47 -1.31 -7.55 -2.84
CA GLY A 47 -0.79 -6.18 -2.92
C GLY A 47 0.69 -6.09 -2.57
N ILE A 48 1.10 -6.80 -1.51
CA ILE A 48 2.49 -6.92 -1.09
C ILE A 48 3.32 -7.64 -2.16
N LEU A 49 2.84 -8.76 -2.69
CA LEU A 49 3.53 -9.52 -3.74
C LEU A 49 3.73 -8.67 -5.01
N LEU A 50 2.72 -7.89 -5.41
CA LEU A 50 2.81 -6.97 -6.55
C LEU A 50 3.93 -5.93 -6.35
N ILE A 51 4.06 -5.36 -5.16
CA ILE A 51 5.15 -4.42 -4.84
C ILE A 51 6.51 -5.08 -5.01
N PHE A 52 6.71 -6.25 -4.40
CA PHE A 52 8.02 -6.88 -4.33
C PHE A 52 8.45 -7.58 -5.62
N SER A 53 7.50 -8.01 -6.44
CA SER A 53 7.78 -8.70 -7.71
C SER A 53 7.97 -7.74 -8.88
N HIS A 54 7.58 -6.47 -8.74
CA HIS A 54 7.59 -5.54 -9.87
C HIS A 54 9.03 -5.05 -10.20
N PRO A 55 9.43 -4.99 -11.49
CA PRO A 55 10.79 -4.65 -11.93
C PRO A 55 11.32 -3.31 -11.41
N TYR A 56 10.44 -2.35 -11.12
CA TYR A 56 10.83 -1.03 -10.61
C TYR A 56 11.68 -1.09 -9.33
N ARG A 57 11.54 -2.15 -8.51
CA ARG A 57 12.37 -2.35 -7.31
C ARG A 57 13.85 -2.55 -7.68
N ALA A 58 14.14 -3.20 -8.81
CA ALA A 58 15.51 -3.33 -9.31
C ALA A 58 16.05 -1.97 -9.80
N HIS A 59 15.21 -1.14 -10.43
CA HIS A 59 15.62 0.19 -10.88
C HIS A 59 15.97 1.11 -9.71
N ILE A 60 15.21 1.05 -8.61
CA ILE A 60 15.53 1.79 -7.37
C ILE A 60 16.90 1.39 -6.82
N ARG A 61 17.19 0.08 -6.79
CA ARG A 61 18.49 -0.42 -6.31
C ARG A 61 19.63 0.07 -7.19
N ALA A 62 19.51 -0.09 -8.51
CA ALA A 62 20.51 0.37 -9.47
C ALA A 62 20.78 1.88 -9.38
N PHE A 63 19.73 2.69 -9.20
CA PHE A 63 19.84 4.14 -9.04
C PHE A 63 20.63 4.54 -7.78
N LEU A 64 20.41 3.83 -6.67
CA LEU A 64 21.12 4.06 -5.42
C LEU A 64 22.58 3.58 -5.49
N GLU A 65 22.82 2.40 -6.07
CA GLU A 65 24.15 1.82 -6.25
C GLU A 65 25.06 2.73 -7.10
N GLN A 66 24.53 3.32 -8.17
CA GLN A 66 25.25 4.32 -8.99
C GLN A 66 25.72 5.54 -8.18
N ARG A 67 25.09 5.81 -7.03
CA ARG A 67 25.40 6.91 -6.12
C ARG A 67 26.16 6.46 -4.87
N ASN A 68 26.66 5.21 -4.81
CA ASN A 68 27.25 4.59 -3.62
C ASN A 68 26.31 4.62 -2.39
N LEU A 69 25.00 4.63 -2.63
CA LEU A 69 23.97 4.58 -1.60
C LEU A 69 23.35 3.19 -1.58
N TYR A 70 22.81 2.80 -0.42
CA TYR A 70 22.11 1.53 -0.24
C TYR A 70 20.67 1.78 0.21
N TYR A 71 19.77 0.86 -0.17
CA TYR A 71 18.39 0.91 0.30
C TYR A 71 18.35 0.56 1.79
N ARG A 72 17.94 1.53 2.63
CA ARG A 72 17.60 1.28 4.04
C ARG A 72 16.14 1.62 4.29
N PRO A 73 15.32 0.66 4.78
CA PRO A 73 13.99 0.97 5.28
C PRO A 73 14.11 1.97 6.42
N LYS A 74 13.39 3.09 6.33
CA LYS A 74 13.33 4.09 7.39
C LYS A 74 12.01 3.95 8.13
N PHE A 75 12.05 4.12 9.45
CA PHE A 75 10.84 4.10 10.27
C PHE A 75 9.79 5.11 9.79
N SER A 76 10.24 6.29 9.32
CA SER A 76 9.37 7.32 8.74
C SER A 76 8.59 6.87 7.50
N GLN A 77 9.01 5.81 6.80
CA GLN A 77 8.27 5.23 5.68
C GLN A 77 7.14 4.30 6.16
N ILE A 78 7.25 3.77 7.37
CA ILE A 78 6.28 2.85 7.96
C ILE A 78 5.20 3.62 8.71
N VAL A 79 5.53 4.75 9.34
CA VAL A 79 4.58 5.56 10.13
C VAL A 79 3.26 5.85 9.39
N PRO A 80 3.23 6.21 8.09
CA PRO A 80 1.96 6.46 7.39
C PRO A 80 1.05 5.22 7.29
N LEU A 81 1.60 4.00 7.33
CA LEU A 81 0.83 2.75 7.32
C LEU A 81 0.07 2.53 8.64
N PHE A 82 0.42 3.23 9.72
CA PHE A 82 -0.27 3.12 11.00
C PHE A 82 -1.76 3.42 10.88
N LEU A 83 -2.17 4.38 10.03
CA LEU A 83 -3.60 4.66 9.83
C LEU A 83 -4.33 3.53 9.11
N VAL A 84 -3.67 2.82 8.21
CA VAL A 84 -4.23 1.64 7.54
C VAL A 84 -4.35 0.48 8.51
N TRP A 85 -3.32 0.28 9.35
CA TRP A 85 -3.37 -0.68 10.44
C TRP A 85 -4.50 -0.37 11.44
N LEU A 86 -4.67 0.90 11.81
CA LEU A 86 -5.76 1.34 12.69
C LEU A 86 -7.12 1.02 12.06
N MET A 87 -7.29 1.30 10.76
CA MET A 87 -8.52 0.93 10.04
C MET A 87 -8.74 -0.58 9.98
N LEU A 88 -7.69 -1.40 9.82
CA LEU A 88 -7.80 -2.85 9.90
C LEU A 88 -8.29 -3.33 11.28
N MET A 89 -7.86 -2.68 12.35
CA MET A 89 -8.29 -3.03 13.71
C MET A 89 -9.72 -2.59 13.99
N LEU A 90 -10.15 -1.46 13.42
CA LEU A 90 -11.49 -0.91 13.65
C LEU A 90 -12.56 -1.53 12.74
N ALA A 91 -12.23 -1.90 11.50
CA ALA A 91 -13.20 -2.39 10.52
C ALA A 91 -14.03 -3.61 11.00
N PRO A 92 -13.46 -4.62 11.69
CA PRO A 92 -14.21 -5.73 12.26
C PRO A 92 -15.31 -5.34 13.25
N LEU A 93 -15.18 -4.19 13.92
CA LEU A 93 -16.15 -3.66 14.89
C LEU A 93 -17.36 -3.02 14.21
N LEU A 94 -17.22 -2.66 12.94
CA LEU A 94 -18.28 -2.05 12.15
C LEU A 94 -19.17 -3.10 11.48
N ALA A 95 -18.80 -4.39 11.51
CA ALA A 95 -19.56 -5.45 10.85
C ALA A 95 -20.82 -5.85 11.65
N PRO A 96 -21.98 -6.07 10.98
CA PRO A 96 -22.24 -5.78 9.56
C PRO A 96 -22.54 -4.30 9.34
N ALA A 97 -21.76 -3.64 8.51
CA ALA A 97 -21.99 -2.25 8.13
C ALA A 97 -22.94 -2.18 6.93
N PRO A 98 -23.72 -1.09 6.80
CA PRO A 98 -24.42 -0.78 5.55
C PRO A 98 -23.47 -0.74 4.34
N TRP A 99 -23.98 -1.01 3.14
CA TRP A 99 -23.17 -1.08 1.92
C TRP A 99 -22.37 0.21 1.64
N TRP A 100 -22.95 1.38 1.94
CA TRP A 100 -22.29 2.68 1.75
C TRP A 100 -21.14 2.89 2.75
N ALA A 101 -21.27 2.39 3.98
CA ALA A 101 -20.22 2.46 5.00
C ALA A 101 -19.06 1.51 4.65
N THR A 102 -19.39 0.33 4.13
CA THR A 102 -18.40 -0.62 3.59
C THR A 102 -17.63 0.01 2.42
N LEU A 103 -18.34 0.55 1.43
CA LEU A 103 -17.72 1.24 0.30
C LEU A 103 -16.87 2.44 0.76
N GLY A 104 -17.38 3.25 1.68
CA GLY A 104 -16.68 4.39 2.25
C GLY A 104 -15.37 4.00 2.94
N SER A 105 -15.38 2.94 3.76
CA SER A 105 -14.16 2.44 4.42
C SER A 105 -13.08 2.04 3.40
N GLY A 106 -13.48 1.35 2.33
CA GLY A 106 -12.57 0.96 1.25
C GLY A 106 -12.02 2.17 0.50
N LEU A 107 -12.86 3.16 0.20
CA LEU A 107 -12.45 4.41 -0.47
C LEU A 107 -11.51 5.27 0.39
N ILE A 108 -11.74 5.34 1.70
CA ILE A 108 -10.85 6.05 2.63
C ILE A 108 -9.46 5.41 2.61
N VAL A 109 -9.39 4.08 2.74
CA VAL A 109 -8.11 3.35 2.74
C VAL A 109 -7.45 3.44 1.37
N PHE A 110 -8.21 3.30 0.28
CA PHE A 110 -7.71 3.49 -1.08
C PHE A 110 -7.09 4.87 -1.26
N GLY A 111 -7.81 5.93 -0.89
CA GLY A 111 -7.36 7.31 -1.02
C GLY A 111 -6.12 7.57 -0.18
N TRP A 112 -6.11 7.09 1.06
CA TRP A 112 -4.95 7.20 1.94
C TRP A 112 -3.73 6.49 1.33
N MET A 113 -3.88 5.21 0.98
CA MET A 113 -2.82 4.41 0.36
C MET A 113 -2.30 5.07 -0.91
N TRP A 114 -3.20 5.57 -1.76
CA TRP A 114 -2.81 6.30 -2.97
C TRP A 114 -1.90 7.48 -2.63
N LEU A 115 -2.23 8.29 -1.64
CA LEU A 115 -1.43 9.46 -1.24
C LEU A 115 -0.09 9.08 -0.63
N ILE A 116 -0.06 8.08 0.26
CA ILE A 116 1.15 7.74 1.02
C ILE A 116 2.10 6.79 0.28
N PHE A 117 1.63 6.08 -0.74
CA PHE A 117 2.41 5.03 -1.41
C PHE A 117 3.84 5.43 -1.77
N PRO A 118 4.07 6.59 -2.44
CA PRO A 118 5.43 6.99 -2.84
C PRO A 118 6.36 7.28 -1.65
N HIS A 119 5.81 7.53 -0.45
CA HIS A 119 6.60 7.65 0.78
C HIS A 119 6.97 6.29 1.33
N VAL A 120 6.00 5.37 1.35
CA VAL A 120 6.15 4.01 1.87
C VAL A 120 7.14 3.20 1.04
N ASP A 121 7.02 3.23 -0.28
CA ASP A 121 7.93 2.51 -1.19
C ASP A 121 9.31 3.19 -1.32
N GLY A 122 9.39 4.46 -0.93
CA GLY A 122 10.62 5.26 -0.87
C GLY A 122 10.94 6.04 -2.13
N THR A 123 10.13 5.96 -3.20
CA THR A 123 10.45 6.67 -4.45
C THR A 123 10.39 8.18 -4.28
N ARG A 124 9.56 8.70 -3.36
CA ARG A 124 9.54 10.15 -3.06
C ARG A 124 10.85 10.63 -2.47
N ALA A 125 11.57 9.80 -1.73
CA ALA A 125 12.89 10.17 -1.20
C ALA A 125 13.95 10.26 -2.31
N LEU A 126 13.79 9.49 -3.39
CA LEU A 126 14.70 9.50 -4.53
C LEU A 126 14.64 10.80 -5.32
N ALA A 127 13.48 11.46 -5.35
CA ALA A 127 13.30 12.76 -6.02
C ALA A 127 14.14 13.90 -5.39
N TYR A 128 14.67 13.72 -4.18
CA TYR A 128 15.60 14.66 -3.54
C TYR A 128 17.08 14.32 -3.81
N LEU A 129 17.34 13.24 -4.56
CA LEU A 129 18.69 12.78 -4.96
C LEU A 129 18.95 12.95 -6.47
N ASP A 130 18.00 13.57 -7.17
CA ASP A 130 18.08 13.95 -8.58
C ASP A 130 18.88 15.24 -8.79
#